data_AF-A0A1G7SKR8-F1
#
_entry.id   AF-A0A1G7SKR8-F1
#
_cell.length_a   1.000
_cell.length_b   1.000
_cell.length_c   1.000
_cell.angle_alpha   90.00
_cell.angle_beta   90.00
_cell.angle_gamma   90.00
#
_symmetry.space_group_name_H-M   'P 1'
#
loop_
_entity.id
_entity.type
_entity.pdbx_description
1 polymer ?
#
loop_
_entity_poly.entity_id
_entity_poly.type
_entity_poly.pdbx_seq_one_letter_code
_entity_poly.pdbx_strand_id
1 'polypeptide(L)'
;MMIDPADIRFFQTLALVCRQTDGVDMRCQNAIQQALDTRDPQDMRAARRAVDALDDARKNQILQQVHRLMATDMSAIWDVMSYASGQTRQRPN
;
A
#
# COMPACT_ATOMS: atom_id res chain seq x y z
N MET A 1 -13.44 -16.00 3.59
CA MET A 1 -12.51 -15.61 2.50
C MET A 1 -11.24 -15.15 3.18
N MET A 2 -10.11 -15.81 2.94
CA MET A 2 -8.83 -15.47 3.59
C MET A 2 -8.28 -14.20 2.94
N ILE A 3 -7.89 -13.22 3.76
CA ILE A 3 -7.27 -11.99 3.26
C ILE A 3 -5.83 -12.31 2.84
N ASP A 4 -5.47 -11.87 1.64
CA ASP A 4 -4.10 -12.01 1.15
C ASP A 4 -3.17 -11.10 1.97
N PRO A 5 -2.02 -11.59 2.46
CA PRO A 5 -0.99 -10.74 3.05
C PRO A 5 -0.60 -9.53 2.18
N ALA A 6 -0.70 -9.65 0.85
CA ALA A 6 -0.49 -8.55 -0.09
C ALA A 6 -1.57 -7.46 0.03
N ASP A 7 -2.83 -7.81 0.26
CA ASP A 7 -3.91 -6.85 0.48
C ASP A 7 -3.65 -6.02 1.75
N ILE A 8 -3.21 -6.68 2.83
CA ILE A 8 -2.87 -5.98 4.08
C ILE A 8 -1.75 -4.97 3.85
N ARG A 9 -0.69 -5.37 3.14
CA ARG A 9 0.42 -4.47 2.80
C ARG A 9 -0.06 -3.31 1.94
N PHE A 10 -0.89 -3.58 0.94
CA PHE A 10 -1.49 -2.52 0.12
C PHE A 10 -2.24 -1.50 0.96
N PHE A 11 -3.13 -1.93 1.87
CA PHE A 11 -3.88 -1.02 2.74
C PHE A 11 -2.98 -0.25 3.72
N GLN A 12 -1.89 -0.85 4.20
CA GLN A 12 -0.89 -0.17 5.04
C GLN A 12 -0.16 0.93 4.26
N THR A 13 0.32 0.63 3.04
CA THR A 13 0.98 1.60 2.18
C THR A 13 0.00 2.71 1.75
N LEU A 14 -1.25 2.36 1.46
CA LEU A 14 -2.31 3.30 1.15
C LEU A 14 -2.57 4.27 2.33
N ALA A 15 -2.65 3.76 3.56
CA ALA A 15 -2.80 4.60 4.75
C ALA A 15 -1.63 5.57 4.93
N LEU A 16 -0.40 5.12 4.67
CA LEU A 16 0.80 5.95 4.72
C LEU A 16 0.75 7.09 3.69
N VAL A 17 0.46 6.76 2.44
CA VAL A 17 0.37 7.73 1.33
C VAL A 17 -0.76 8.72 1.58
N CYS A 18 -1.93 8.26 2.01
CA CYS A 18 -3.07 9.12 2.33
C CYS A 18 -2.81 10.08 3.49
N ARG A 19 -1.90 9.74 4.43
CA ARG A 19 -1.46 10.66 5.50
C ARG A 19 -0.43 11.69 5.00
N GLN A 20 0.36 11.35 3.98
CA GLN A 20 1.37 12.24 3.38
C GLN A 20 0.78 13.15 2.29
N THR A 21 -0.40 12.81 1.78
CA THR A 21 -1.07 13.58 0.72
C THR A 21 -2.05 14.56 1.35
N ASP A 22 -1.74 15.86 1.24
CA ASP A 22 -2.66 16.91 1.69
C ASP A 22 -3.95 16.92 0.84
N GLY A 23 -5.09 17.05 1.51
CA GLY A 23 -6.40 17.14 0.85
C GLY A 23 -7.13 15.80 0.64
N VAL A 24 -6.68 14.72 1.27
CA VAL A 24 -7.47 13.48 1.41
C VAL A 24 -8.53 13.68 2.51
N ASP A 25 -9.79 13.37 2.20
CA ASP A 25 -10.89 13.47 3.16
C ASP A 25 -10.65 12.51 4.35
N MET A 26 -10.88 13.00 5.58
CA MET A 26 -10.79 12.21 6.81
C MET A 26 -11.69 10.96 6.75
N ARG A 27 -12.81 11.02 6.00
CA ARG A 27 -13.68 9.85 5.79
C ARG A 27 -12.96 8.73 5.04
N CYS A 28 -12.13 9.06 4.05
CA CYS A 28 -11.34 8.08 3.31
C CYS A 28 -10.26 7.47 4.21
N GLN A 29 -9.55 8.30 4.98
CA GLN A 29 -8.54 7.83 5.93
C GLN A 29 -9.12 6.91 7.00
N ASN A 30 -10.30 7.25 7.56
CA ASN A 30 -10.99 6.41 8.54
C ASN A 30 -11.44 5.08 7.95
N ALA A 31 -11.96 5.06 6.72
CA ALA A 31 -12.35 3.81 6.06
C ALA A 31 -11.16 2.88 5.85
N ILE A 32 -9.99 3.44 5.46
CA ILE A 32 -8.74 2.67 5.30
C ILE A 32 -8.26 2.13 6.65
N GLN A 33 -8.30 2.96 7.71
CA GLN A 33 -7.89 2.52 9.04
C GLN A 33 -8.82 1.42 9.58
N GLN A 34 -10.14 1.58 9.40
CA GLN A 34 -11.12 0.56 9.78
C GLN A 34 -10.84 -0.78 9.09
N ALA A 35 -10.53 -0.76 7.79
CA ALA A 35 -10.19 -1.97 7.03
C ALA A 35 -8.92 -2.66 7.55
N LEU A 36 -7.95 -1.91 8.07
CA LEU A 36 -6.74 -2.46 8.68
C LEU A 36 -7.00 -3.06 10.07
N ASP A 37 -7.89 -2.44 10.83
CA ASP A 37 -8.19 -2.83 12.21
C ASP A 37 -9.10 -4.07 12.24
N THR A 38 -10.17 -4.08 11.45
CA THR A 38 -11.15 -5.18 11.43
C THR A 38 -10.66 -6.36 10.61
N ARG A 39 -9.84 -6.09 9.58
CA ARG A 39 -9.48 -7.08 8.55
C ARG A 39 -10.73 -7.78 8.02
N ASP A 40 -11.81 -7.01 7.82
CA ASP A 40 -13.02 -7.51 7.19
C ASP A 40 -12.95 -7.23 5.68
N PRO A 41 -13.17 -8.25 4.82
CA PRO A 41 -13.30 -8.04 3.38
C PRO A 41 -14.35 -6.97 2.98
N GLN A 42 -15.40 -6.77 3.77
CA GLN A 42 -16.41 -5.72 3.55
C GLN A 42 -15.83 -4.33 3.79
N ASP A 43 -15.08 -4.15 4.88
CA ASP A 43 -14.43 -2.88 5.20
C ASP A 43 -13.33 -2.56 4.19
N MET A 44 -12.58 -3.56 3.74
CA MET A 44 -11.61 -3.41 2.65
C MET A 44 -12.28 -2.93 1.34
N ARG A 45 -13.46 -3.47 1.00
CA ARG A 45 -14.23 -2.99 -0.16
C ARG A 45 -14.79 -1.59 0.07
N ALA A 46 -15.16 -1.23 1.29
CA ALA A 46 -15.62 0.12 1.62
C ALA A 46 -14.47 1.13 1.46
N ALA A 47 -13.28 0.81 1.98
CA ALA A 47 -12.07 1.62 1.81
C ALA A 47 -11.71 1.80 0.33
N ARG A 48 -11.78 0.74 -0.48
CA ARG A 48 -11.54 0.82 -1.93
C ARG A 48 -12.51 1.79 -2.61
N ARG A 49 -13.80 1.70 -2.28
CA ARG A 49 -14.83 2.62 -2.80
C ARG A 49 -14.61 4.06 -2.37
N ALA A 50 -14.12 4.29 -1.16
CA ALA A 50 -13.79 5.63 -0.68
C ALA A 50 -12.62 6.25 -1.47
N VAL A 51 -11.61 5.44 -1.83
CA VAL A 51 -10.51 5.89 -2.72
C VAL A 51 -11.00 6.12 -4.14
N ASP A 52 -11.86 5.24 -4.65
CA ASP A 52 -12.43 5.38 -6.00
C ASP A 52 -13.34 6.61 -6.14
N ALA A 53 -13.88 7.13 -5.04
CA ALA A 53 -14.68 8.36 -5.00
C ALA A 53 -13.84 9.64 -4.96
N LEU A 54 -12.52 9.55 -4.84
CA LEU A 54 -11.63 10.70 -4.97
C LEU A 54 -11.57 11.19 -6.43
N ASP A 55 -11.21 12.46 -6.61
CA ASP A 55 -10.94 13.01 -7.94
C ASP A 55 -9.86 12.19 -8.68
N ASP A 56 -10.04 11.96 -9.97
CA ASP A 56 -9.21 11.04 -10.77
C ASP A 56 -7.73 11.41 -10.74
N ALA A 57 -7.42 12.71 -10.74
CA ALA A 57 -6.05 13.20 -10.65
C ALA A 57 -5.40 12.80 -9.31
N ARG A 58 -6.12 12.95 -8.20
CA ARG A 58 -5.64 12.59 -6.85
C ARG A 58 -5.56 11.10 -6.66
N LYS A 59 -6.59 10.37 -7.10
CA LYS A 59 -6.62 8.92 -7.09
C LYS A 59 -5.40 8.34 -7.82
N ASN A 60 -5.11 8.84 -9.02
CA ASN A 60 -3.96 8.38 -9.80
C ASN A 60 -2.64 8.72 -9.12
N GLN A 61 -2.50 9.91 -8.54
CA GLN A 61 -1.29 10.27 -7.77
C GLN A 61 -1.08 9.34 -6.56
N ILE A 62 -2.13 9.11 -5.77
CA ILE A 62 -2.08 8.23 -4.60
C ILE A 62 -1.72 6.80 -5.03
N LEU A 63 -2.39 6.25 -6.04
CA LEU A 63 -2.12 4.89 -6.52
C LEU A 63 -0.70 4.78 -7.09
N GLN A 64 -0.23 5.75 -7.86
CA GLN A 64 1.16 5.75 -8.36
C GLN A 64 2.18 5.75 -7.22
N GLN A 65 1.96 6.53 -6.16
CA GLN A 65 2.83 6.55 -4.99
C GLN A 65 2.78 5.22 -4.21
N VAL A 66 1.59 4.65 -4.02
CA VAL A 66 1.43 3.33 -3.38
C VAL A 66 2.17 2.26 -4.18
N HIS A 67 1.98 2.21 -5.49
CA HIS A 67 2.66 1.26 -6.36
C HIS A 67 4.17 1.44 -6.33
N ARG A 68 4.66 2.68 -6.35
CA ARG A 68 6.10 2.97 -6.24
C ARG A 68 6.65 2.47 -4.90
N LEU A 69 5.99 2.77 -3.79
CA LEU A 69 6.42 2.34 -2.46
C LEU A 69 6.39 0.82 -2.33
N MET A 70 5.35 0.13 -2.81
CA MET A 70 5.29 -1.33 -2.78
C MET A 70 6.40 -1.97 -3.64
N ALA A 71 6.71 -1.40 -4.80
CA ALA A 71 7.82 -1.86 -5.64
C ALA A 71 9.18 -1.64 -4.96
N THR A 72 9.37 -0.51 -4.29
CA THR A 72 10.58 -0.23 -3.51
C THR A 72 10.70 -1.14 -2.29
N ASP A 73 9.61 -1.42 -1.57
CA ASP A 73 9.60 -2.34 -0.43
C ASP A 73 9.95 -3.76 -0.86
N MET A 74 9.43 -4.24 -2.00
CA MET A 74 9.82 -5.55 -2.54
C MET A 74 11.31 -5.58 -2.92
N SER A 75 11.83 -4.50 -3.51
CA SER A 75 13.26 -4.39 -3.82
C SER A 75 14.12 -4.38 -2.55
N ALA A 76 13.71 -3.62 -1.53
CA ALA A 76 14.43 -3.53 -0.26
C ALA A 76 14.39 -4.86 0.52
N ILE A 77 13.27 -5.58 0.50
CA ILE A 77 13.16 -6.93 1.07
C ILE A 77 14.07 -7.90 0.34
N TRP A 78 14.11 -7.83 -1.00
CA TRP A 78 15.01 -8.66 -1.80
C TRP A 78 16.49 -8.36 -1.52
N ASP A 79 16.84 -7.07 -1.44
CA ASP A 79 18.19 -6.63 -1.09
C ASP A 79 18.58 -7.15 0.30
N VAL A 80 17.77 -6.92 1.33
CA VAL A 80 18.04 -7.41 2.70
C VAL A 80 18.16 -8.93 2.75
N MET A 81 17.31 -9.67 2.02
CA MET A 81 17.43 -11.14 1.93
C MET A 81 18.71 -11.59 1.23
N SER A 82 19.15 -10.89 0.17
CA SER A 82 20.41 -11.20 -0.53
C SER A 82 21.64 -10.93 0.36
N TYR A 83 21.60 -9.86 1.17
CA TYR A 83 22.62 -9.56 2.18
C TYR A 83 22.62 -10.59 3.32
N ALA A 84 21.44 -11.01 3.80
CA ALA A 84 21.30 -11.96 4.91
C ALA A 84 21.66 -13.42 4.53
N SER A 85 21.56 -13.77 3.25
CA SER A 85 21.92 -15.11 2.74
C SER A 85 23.36 -15.21 2.22
N GLY A 86 24.18 -14.17 2.39
CA GLY A 86 25.58 -14.16 1.97
C GLY A 86 25.79 -14.33 0.45
N GLN A 87 24.72 -14.23 -0.36
CA GLN A 87 24.83 -14.24 -1.81
C GLN A 87 25.08 -12.81 -2.28
N THR A 88 26.34 -12.38 -2.17
CA THR A 88 26.92 -11.31 -2.99
C THR A 88 26.80 -11.70 -4.46
N ARG A 89 25.65 -11.44 -5.08
CA ARG A 89 25.51 -11.54 -6.53
C ARG A 89 26.22 -10.32 -7.15
N GLN A 90 27.43 -10.57 -7.65
CA GLN A 90 28.02 -9.73 -8.70
C GLN A 90 26.95 -9.47 -9.76
N ARG A 91 26.67 -8.18 -10.00
CA ARG A 91 25.92 -7.76 -11.20
C ARG A 91 26.66 -8.29 -12.44
N PRO A 92 26.02 -9.03 -13.35
CA PRO A 92 26.59 -9.23 -14.67
C PRO A 92 26.52 -7.87 -15.41
N ASN A 93 27.63 -7.50 -16.04
CA ASN A 93 27.76 -6.34 -16.92
C ASN A 93 26.74 -6.36 -18.05
#